data_AF-A0A1A8ZSV1-F1
#
_entry.id   AF-A0A1A8ZSV1-F1
#
_cell.length_a   1.000
_cell.length_b   1.000
_cell.length_c   1.000
_cell.angle_alpha   90.00
_cell.angle_beta   90.00
_cell.angle_gamma   90.00
#
_symmetry.space_group_name_H-M   'P 1'
#
loop_
_entity.id
_entity.type
_entity.pdbx_description
1 polymer ?
#
loop_
_entity_poly.entity_id
_entity_poly.type
_entity_poly.pdbx_seq_one_letter_code
_entity_poly.pdbx_strand_id
1 'polypeptide(L)'
;MNLWNRVALEKSKGVIFQWGKRYESRAKAHRYTGITAVKTHAQKTEWYLKAERDFLAERNQIPNGYIGLWQYDDIKHLKENIRSMLHLNCANSKQIHKFKKLNIRRLLQRRPFDTGSAPVQIGCLTEKILNLRAHLIQRCKDHPKKRTMSILLARRQKLMKYLYKTDFDMYKHTCNLLKIKCILFAIPDSRDRSKAINAAAVDGDRCKFLIRQKLWKGKYRPRPIKNSKGQTVRYTRHPIEQPPSDYALPKEYKPQISNSWPYGVKETYQMGSYTIHNPTAPGLGYCPVPMLF
;
A
#
# COMPACT_ATOMS: atom_id res chain seq x y z
N MET A 1 2.13 -10.15 -72.04
CA MET A 1 1.18 -10.63 -73.06
C MET A 1 -0.06 -11.12 -72.33
N ASN A 2 -1.14 -10.36 -72.53
CA ASN A 2 -2.55 -10.50 -72.17
C ASN A 2 -2.99 -11.67 -71.29
N LEU A 3 -3.92 -11.38 -70.38
CA LEU A 3 -5.20 -12.12 -70.32
C LEU A 3 -6.22 -11.29 -69.51
N TRP A 4 -7.32 -10.94 -70.20
CA TRP A 4 -8.65 -10.57 -69.67
C TRP A 4 -8.98 -9.08 -69.48
N ASN A 5 -9.04 -8.39 -70.62
CA ASN A 5 -10.25 -7.60 -70.93
C ASN A 5 -11.34 -8.56 -71.40
N ARG A 6 -12.49 -8.63 -70.71
CA ARG A 6 -13.81 -8.80 -71.34
C ARG A 6 -14.97 -8.72 -70.34
N VAL A 7 -15.92 -7.85 -70.70
CA VAL A 7 -17.38 -8.04 -70.64
C VAL A 7 -18.16 -7.43 -69.45
N ALA A 8 -19.25 -6.76 -69.87
CA ALA A 8 -20.43 -6.24 -69.17
C ALA A 8 -20.19 -5.00 -68.27
N LEU A 9 -20.66 -3.78 -68.57
CA LEU A 9 -21.88 -3.35 -69.29
C LEU A 9 -23.15 -4.05 -68.79
N GLU A 10 -23.58 -3.68 -67.58
CA GLU A 10 -24.98 -3.74 -67.20
C GLU A 10 -25.32 -2.54 -66.31
N LYS A 11 -25.93 -1.53 -66.93
CA LYS A 11 -26.66 -0.45 -66.25
C LYS A 11 -28.03 -1.00 -65.89
N SER A 12 -28.26 -1.33 -64.62
CA SER A 12 -29.62 -1.52 -64.09
C SER A 12 -29.85 -0.64 -62.88
N LYS A 13 -30.80 0.28 -63.08
CA LYS A 13 -31.49 1.20 -62.17
C LYS A 13 -31.49 0.74 -60.70
N GLY A 14 -31.05 1.61 -59.79
CA GLY A 14 -31.16 1.37 -58.36
C GLY A 14 -30.71 2.55 -57.50
N VAL A 15 -31.68 3.35 -57.07
CA VAL A 15 -31.69 4.24 -55.89
C VAL A 15 -30.55 5.27 -55.79
N ILE A 16 -30.89 6.55 -56.06
CA ILE A 16 -30.08 7.70 -55.69
C ILE A 16 -30.13 7.84 -54.16
N PHE A 17 -29.18 7.25 -53.45
CA PHE A 17 -28.89 7.66 -52.09
C PHE A 17 -28.12 8.99 -52.15
N GLN A 18 -28.77 10.07 -51.74
CA GLN A 18 -28.07 11.30 -51.36
C GLN A 18 -27.18 10.98 -50.15
N TRP A 19 -25.91 10.69 -50.41
CA TRP A 19 -24.90 10.72 -49.37
C TRP A 19 -24.71 12.19 -48.98
N GLY A 20 -25.30 12.59 -47.85
CA GLY A 20 -24.97 13.86 -47.21
C GLY A 20 -23.46 13.99 -47.15
N LYS A 21 -22.92 15.16 -47.53
CA LYS A 21 -21.49 15.47 -47.54
C LYS A 21 -20.87 15.04 -46.21
N ARG A 22 -20.31 13.83 -46.15
CA ARG A 22 -19.41 13.47 -45.07
C ARG A 22 -18.18 14.32 -45.32
N TYR A 23 -17.82 15.14 -44.35
CA TYR A 23 -16.54 15.86 -44.39
C TYR A 23 -15.44 14.81 -44.59
N GLU A 24 -14.93 14.72 -45.82
CA GLU A 24 -13.72 13.96 -46.09
C GLU A 24 -12.61 14.67 -45.33
N SER A 25 -12.22 14.10 -44.20
CA SER A 25 -11.00 14.52 -43.52
C SER A 25 -9.86 14.30 -44.51
N ARG A 26 -9.37 15.38 -45.14
CA ARG A 26 -8.14 15.37 -45.92
C ARG A 26 -6.99 15.05 -44.96
N ALA A 27 -6.76 13.77 -44.72
CA ALA A 27 -5.57 13.31 -44.02
C ALA A 27 -4.38 13.83 -44.84
N LYS A 28 -3.58 14.74 -44.26
CA LYS A 28 -2.33 15.18 -44.86
C LYS A 28 -1.42 13.96 -45.00
N ALA A 29 -1.43 13.33 -46.17
CA ALA A 29 -0.45 12.31 -46.51
C ALA A 29 0.88 13.03 -46.72
N HIS A 30 1.72 13.08 -45.68
CA HIS A 30 3.10 13.51 -45.82
C HIS A 30 3.80 12.49 -46.74
N ARG A 31 3.88 12.80 -48.03
CA ARG A 31 4.77 12.10 -48.96
C ARG A 31 6.19 12.50 -48.61
N TYR A 32 6.83 11.73 -47.74
CA TYR A 32 8.28 11.78 -47.55
C TYR A 32 8.94 11.28 -48.83
N THR A 33 9.12 12.13 -49.83
CA THR A 33 9.83 11.76 -51.06
C THR A 33 11.31 11.64 -50.73
N GLY A 34 11.86 10.43 -50.88
CA GLY A 34 13.29 10.14 -50.77
C GLY A 34 13.77 9.50 -49.45
N ILE A 35 12.91 9.40 -48.42
CA ILE A 35 13.27 8.74 -47.16
C ILE A 35 12.59 7.37 -47.10
N THR A 36 13.34 6.30 -47.34
CA THR A 36 12.88 4.93 -47.08
C THR A 36 12.85 4.67 -45.58
N ALA A 37 11.66 4.57 -44.99
CA ALA A 37 11.53 4.20 -43.59
C ALA A 37 11.98 2.74 -43.37
N VAL A 38 13.21 2.55 -42.92
CA VAL A 38 13.71 1.25 -42.50
C VAL A 38 13.17 0.98 -41.10
N LYS A 39 12.39 -0.09 -40.93
CA LYS A 39 11.98 -0.56 -39.60
C LYS A 39 13.20 -1.14 -38.90
N THR A 40 13.93 -0.31 -38.15
CA THR A 40 15.00 -0.76 -37.26
C THR A 40 14.45 -0.95 -35.85
N HIS A 41 14.83 -2.04 -35.19
CA HIS A 41 14.55 -2.19 -33.77
C HIS A 41 15.46 -1.25 -32.99
N ALA A 42 14.88 -0.40 -32.14
CA ALA A 42 15.66 0.40 -31.21
C ALA A 42 16.44 -0.52 -30.26
N GLN A 43 17.70 -0.17 -29.98
CA GLN A 43 18.48 -0.88 -28.96
C GLN A 43 17.76 -0.76 -27.60
N LYS A 44 17.70 -1.87 -26.86
CA LYS A 44 17.11 -1.87 -25.52
C LYS A 44 17.94 -0.98 -24.60
N THR A 45 17.27 -0.12 -23.85
CA THR A 45 17.95 0.71 -22.83
C THR A 45 18.49 -0.18 -21.71
N GLU A 46 19.54 0.26 -21.02
CA GLU A 46 20.08 -0.48 -19.87
C GLU A 46 19.03 -0.73 -18.78
N TRP A 47 18.16 0.25 -18.56
CA TRP A 47 17.01 0.11 -17.67
C TRP A 47 16.09 -1.03 -18.10
N TYR A 48 15.80 -1.14 -19.40
CA TYR A 48 14.96 -2.21 -19.92
C TYR A 48 15.63 -3.58 -19.72
N LEU A 49 16.93 -3.68 -20.03
CA LEU A 49 17.70 -4.91 -19.82
C LEU A 49 17.72 -5.33 -18.35
N LYS A 50 17.82 -4.36 -17.43
CA LYS A 50 17.72 -4.60 -15.99
C LYS A 50 16.32 -5.11 -15.60
N ALA A 51 15.27 -4.43 -16.04
CA ALA A 51 13.89 -4.83 -15.76
C ALA A 51 13.57 -6.23 -16.33
N GLU A 52 14.08 -6.55 -17.51
CA GLU A 52 13.93 -7.87 -18.13
C GLU A 52 14.66 -8.96 -17.33
N ARG A 53 15.90 -8.70 -16.87
CA ARG A 53 16.63 -9.61 -15.98
C ARG A 53 15.88 -9.84 -14.67
N ASP A 54 15.39 -8.76 -14.05
CA ASP A 54 14.64 -8.84 -12.79
C ASP A 54 13.34 -9.65 -12.98
N PHE A 55 12.62 -9.43 -14.08
CA PHE A 55 11.40 -10.18 -14.42
C PHE A 55 11.68 -11.68 -14.65
N LEU A 56 12.75 -12.02 -15.38
CA LEU A 56 13.15 -13.41 -15.59
C LEU A 56 13.59 -14.06 -14.29
N ALA A 57 14.29 -13.34 -13.42
CA ALA A 57 14.67 -13.82 -12.09
C ALA A 57 13.44 -14.10 -11.21
N GLU A 58 12.43 -13.24 -11.23
CA GLU A 58 11.15 -13.48 -10.54
C GLU A 58 10.41 -14.71 -11.11
N ARG A 59 10.38 -14.85 -12.43
CA ARG A 59 9.77 -16.00 -13.12
C ARG A 59 10.45 -17.32 -12.76
N ASN A 60 11.77 -17.33 -12.60
CA ASN A 60 12.52 -18.51 -12.19
C ASN A 60 12.19 -18.97 -10.77
N GLN A 61 11.59 -18.13 -9.92
CA GLN A 61 11.16 -18.50 -8.57
C GLN A 61 9.77 -19.17 -8.51
N ILE A 62 9.02 -19.20 -9.63
CA ILE A 62 7.70 -19.81 -9.68
C ILE A 62 7.84 -21.33 -9.49
N PRO A 63 7.05 -21.96 -8.61
CA PRO A 63 7.12 -23.40 -8.40
C PRO A 63 6.70 -24.15 -9.66
N ASN A 64 7.39 -25.25 -9.97
CA ASN A 64 7.04 -26.12 -11.08
C ASN A 64 5.68 -26.80 -10.83
N GLY A 65 4.80 -26.74 -11.83
CA GLY A 65 3.45 -27.30 -11.75
C GLY A 65 2.54 -26.77 -12.84
N TYR A 66 1.29 -27.24 -12.84
CA TYR A 66 0.31 -26.90 -13.87
C TYR A 66 -0.82 -26.03 -13.31
N ILE A 67 -1.37 -25.19 -14.19
CA ILE A 67 -2.60 -24.43 -13.96
C ILE A 67 -3.75 -25.44 -13.75
N GLY A 68 -4.80 -25.07 -13.02
CA GLY A 68 -6.05 -25.86 -13.07
C GLY A 68 -6.11 -27.18 -12.28
N LEU A 69 -5.12 -27.48 -11.42
CA LEU A 69 -5.03 -28.72 -10.62
C LEU A 69 -4.66 -29.98 -11.41
N TRP A 70 -4.29 -29.84 -12.69
CA TRP A 70 -3.85 -30.94 -13.51
C TRP A 70 -2.61 -31.63 -12.92
N GLN A 71 -2.60 -32.95 -12.99
CA GLN A 71 -1.43 -33.77 -12.71
C GLN A 71 -0.64 -34.02 -14.00
N TYR A 72 0.60 -34.47 -13.83
CA TYR A 72 1.44 -34.81 -14.97
C TYR A 72 0.81 -35.94 -15.80
N ASP A 73 0.23 -36.94 -15.13
CA ASP A 73 -0.42 -38.08 -15.79
C ASP A 73 -1.60 -37.68 -16.67
N ASP A 74 -2.35 -36.63 -16.28
CA ASP A 74 -3.47 -36.11 -17.05
C ASP A 74 -3.01 -35.44 -18.36
N ILE A 75 -1.82 -34.82 -18.34
CA ILE A 75 -1.32 -33.97 -19.43
C ILE A 75 -0.27 -34.69 -20.29
N LYS A 76 0.26 -35.85 -19.85
CA LYS A 76 1.39 -36.52 -20.54
C LYS A 76 1.14 -36.82 -22.02
N HIS A 77 -0.13 -37.00 -22.41
CA HIS A 77 -0.53 -37.30 -23.78
C HIS A 77 -0.65 -36.05 -24.67
N LEU A 78 -0.66 -34.85 -24.09
CA LEU A 78 -0.76 -33.61 -24.84
C LEU A 78 0.58 -33.24 -25.48
N LYS A 79 0.50 -32.52 -26.60
CA LYS A 79 1.69 -31.95 -27.27
C LYS A 79 2.44 -31.02 -26.31
N GLU A 80 3.78 -31.02 -26.40
CA GLU A 80 4.65 -30.23 -25.52
C GLU A 80 4.30 -28.73 -25.53
N ASN A 81 3.91 -28.19 -26.69
CA ASN A 81 3.46 -26.79 -26.81
C ASN A 81 2.24 -26.49 -25.94
N ILE A 82 1.29 -27.43 -25.82
CA ILE A 82 0.09 -27.24 -24.99
C ILE A 82 0.45 -27.41 -23.52
N ARG A 83 1.34 -28.38 -23.22
CA ARG A 83 1.84 -28.61 -21.87
C ARG A 83 2.59 -27.39 -21.31
N SER A 84 3.38 -26.70 -22.14
CA SER A 84 4.08 -25.47 -21.75
C SER A 84 3.10 -24.32 -21.50
N MET A 85 2.03 -24.19 -22.29
CA MET A 85 0.97 -23.20 -22.06
C MET A 85 0.20 -23.44 -20.75
N LEU A 86 0.03 -24.70 -20.35
CA LEU A 86 -0.63 -25.07 -19.11
C LEU A 86 0.30 -24.97 -17.88
N HIS A 87 1.58 -24.67 -18.07
CA HIS A 87 2.54 -24.55 -16.97
C HIS A 87 2.32 -23.27 -16.14
N LEU A 88 2.69 -23.30 -14.85
CA LEU A 88 2.55 -22.16 -13.95
C LEU A 88 3.34 -20.90 -14.37
N ASN A 89 4.35 -21.06 -15.23
CA ASN A 89 5.10 -19.92 -15.80
C ASN A 89 4.19 -19.01 -16.64
N CYS A 90 3.15 -19.57 -17.25
CA CYS A 90 2.14 -18.86 -18.03
C CYS A 90 0.94 -18.41 -17.16
N ALA A 91 0.94 -18.71 -15.86
CA ALA A 91 -0.21 -18.47 -14.99
C ALA A 91 -0.31 -17.02 -14.50
N ASN A 92 -1.55 -16.59 -14.23
CA ASN A 92 -1.81 -15.34 -13.52
C ASN A 92 -1.51 -15.51 -12.00
N SER A 93 -1.17 -14.42 -11.31
CA SER A 93 -1.06 -14.32 -9.85
C SER A 93 -2.14 -15.11 -9.09
N LYS A 94 -3.41 -14.96 -9.44
CA LYS A 94 -4.54 -15.67 -8.82
C LYS A 94 -4.39 -17.20 -8.91
N GLN A 95 -3.92 -17.71 -10.05
CA GLN A 95 -3.71 -19.14 -10.28
C GLN A 95 -2.49 -19.64 -9.49
N ILE A 96 -1.40 -18.88 -9.46
CA ILE A 96 -0.22 -19.19 -8.64
C ILE A 96 -0.60 -19.30 -7.15
N HIS A 97 -1.37 -18.35 -6.62
CA HIS A 97 -1.84 -18.42 -5.23
C HIS A 97 -2.85 -19.55 -5.00
N LYS A 98 -3.67 -19.91 -6.00
CA LYS A 98 -4.55 -21.09 -5.91
C LYS A 98 -3.72 -22.37 -5.78
N PHE A 99 -2.67 -22.50 -6.58
CA PHE A 99 -1.73 -23.62 -6.53
C PHE A 99 -0.98 -23.70 -5.20
N LYS A 100 -0.40 -22.59 -4.72
CA LYS A 100 0.28 -22.54 -3.41
C LYS A 100 -0.63 -22.95 -2.25
N LYS A 101 -1.86 -22.44 -2.20
CA LYS A 101 -2.86 -22.86 -1.18
C LYS A 101 -3.18 -24.35 -1.26
N LEU A 102 -3.27 -24.91 -2.47
CA LEU A 102 -3.55 -26.32 -2.65
C LEU A 102 -2.38 -27.20 -2.18
N ASN A 103 -1.13 -26.82 -2.48
CA ASN A 103 0.04 -27.53 -1.96
C ASN A 103 0.08 -27.50 -0.44
N ILE A 104 -0.15 -26.33 0.17
CA ILE A 104 -0.23 -26.21 1.64
C ILE A 104 -1.37 -27.07 2.21
N ARG A 105 -2.53 -27.11 1.54
CA ARG A 105 -3.65 -27.99 1.94
C ARG A 105 -3.23 -29.45 1.92
N ARG A 106 -2.63 -29.93 0.83
CA ARG A 106 -2.18 -31.32 0.68
C ARG A 106 -1.21 -31.74 1.78
N LEU A 107 -0.35 -30.82 2.23
CA LEU A 107 0.62 -31.07 3.30
C LEU A 107 0.02 -31.07 4.71
N LEU A 108 -1.09 -30.35 4.93
CA LEU A 108 -1.66 -30.13 6.27
C LEU A 108 -3.00 -30.83 6.51
N GLN A 109 -3.60 -31.41 5.47
CA GLN A 109 -4.88 -32.11 5.55
C GLN A 109 -4.78 -33.32 6.47
N ARG A 110 -5.78 -33.52 7.34
CA ARG A 110 -5.86 -34.72 8.21
C ARG A 110 -6.50 -35.90 7.50
N ARG A 111 -7.38 -35.60 6.55
CA ARG A 111 -8.16 -36.55 5.76
C ARG A 111 -8.11 -36.11 4.29
N PRO A 112 -8.33 -37.01 3.33
CA PRO A 112 -8.46 -36.61 1.94
C PRO A 112 -9.57 -35.54 1.82
N PHE A 113 -9.29 -34.48 1.06
CA PHE A 113 -10.20 -33.35 0.82
C PHE A 113 -10.56 -32.50 2.05
N ASP A 114 -9.80 -32.59 3.14
CA ASP A 114 -9.98 -31.74 4.30
C ASP A 114 -9.69 -30.26 3.97
N THR A 115 -10.70 -29.43 4.14
CA THR A 115 -10.63 -27.97 3.94
C THR A 115 -10.88 -27.19 5.23
N GLY A 116 -11.46 -27.85 6.25
CA GLY A 116 -12.03 -27.22 7.43
C GLY A 116 -11.13 -27.30 8.65
N SER A 117 -10.16 -28.21 8.70
CA SER A 117 -9.31 -28.35 9.87
C SER A 117 -8.49 -27.07 10.17
N ALA A 118 -8.29 -26.81 11.47
CA ALA A 118 -7.48 -25.69 11.94
C ALA A 118 -6.09 -25.60 11.25
N PRO A 119 -5.29 -26.68 11.10
CA PRO A 119 -4.01 -26.62 10.40
C PRO A 119 -4.15 -26.15 8.94
N VAL A 120 -5.09 -26.72 8.18
CA VAL A 120 -5.34 -26.32 6.77
C VAL A 120 -5.78 -24.87 6.67
N GLN A 121 -6.67 -24.42 7.57
CA GLN A 121 -7.10 -23.03 7.60
C GLN A 121 -5.96 -22.06 7.92
N ILE A 122 -5.09 -22.40 8.89
CA ILE A 122 -3.89 -21.61 9.22
C ILE A 122 -3.02 -21.48 7.97
N GLY A 123 -2.71 -22.58 7.29
CA GLY A 123 -1.91 -22.58 6.06
C GLY A 123 -2.55 -21.79 4.90
N CYS A 124 -3.88 -21.83 4.76
CA CYS A 124 -4.56 -21.00 3.76
C CYS A 124 -4.51 -19.51 4.11
N LEU A 125 -4.56 -19.15 5.39
CA LEU A 125 -4.45 -17.77 5.85
C LEU A 125 -3.02 -17.25 5.71
N THR A 126 -1.99 -18.07 5.97
CA THR A 126 -0.59 -17.66 5.80
C THR A 126 -0.30 -17.26 4.37
N GLU A 127 -0.72 -18.06 3.39
CA GLU A 127 -0.52 -17.73 1.98
C GLU A 127 -1.21 -16.41 1.59
N LYS A 128 -2.43 -16.16 2.10
CA LYS A 128 -3.12 -14.88 1.89
C LYS A 128 -2.36 -13.70 2.52
N ILE A 129 -1.83 -13.87 3.72
CA ILE A 129 -1.06 -12.84 4.43
C ILE A 129 0.24 -12.54 3.68
N LEU A 130 0.96 -13.57 3.19
CA LEU A 130 2.19 -13.40 2.42
C LEU A 130 1.94 -12.65 1.12
N ASN A 131 0.86 -12.97 0.41
CA ASN A 131 0.46 -12.24 -0.79
C ASN A 131 0.14 -10.77 -0.49
N LEU A 132 -0.68 -10.49 0.53
CA LEU A 132 -0.98 -9.12 0.94
C LEU A 132 0.26 -8.35 1.38
N ARG A 133 1.21 -9.01 2.06
CA ARG A 133 2.48 -8.42 2.43
C ARG A 133 3.28 -8.00 1.21
N ALA A 134 3.41 -8.86 0.20
CA ALA A 134 4.12 -8.53 -1.04
C ALA A 134 3.50 -7.31 -1.74
N HIS A 135 2.17 -7.27 -1.86
CA HIS A 135 1.43 -6.11 -2.40
C HIS A 135 1.70 -4.84 -1.60
N LEU A 136 1.66 -4.90 -0.27
CA LEU A 136 1.85 -3.74 0.60
C LEU A 136 3.30 -3.21 0.61
N ILE A 137 4.30 -4.07 0.36
CA ILE A 137 5.70 -3.64 0.20
C ILE A 137 5.82 -2.73 -1.03
N GLN A 138 5.16 -3.09 -2.13
CA GLN A 138 5.13 -2.25 -3.34
C GLN A 138 4.19 -1.04 -3.17
N ARG A 139 3.07 -1.21 -2.45
CA ARG A 139 2.02 -0.20 -2.28
C ARG A 139 1.75 0.13 -0.81
N CYS A 140 2.67 0.88 -0.21
CA CYS A 140 2.61 1.24 1.20
C CYS A 140 1.39 2.09 1.62
N LYS A 141 0.73 2.80 0.70
CA LYS A 141 -0.41 3.70 1.00
C LYS A 141 -1.79 3.03 0.96
N ASP A 142 -1.86 1.72 0.69
CA ASP A 142 -3.13 0.99 0.59
C ASP A 142 -3.69 0.59 1.98
N HIS A 143 -4.36 1.54 2.65
CA HIS A 143 -4.92 1.36 3.99
C HIS A 143 -5.99 0.24 4.09
N PRO A 144 -6.92 0.08 3.12
CA PRO A 144 -7.88 -1.03 3.14
C PRO A 144 -7.21 -2.41 3.15
N LYS A 145 -6.12 -2.59 2.38
CA LYS A 145 -5.37 -3.87 2.38
C LYS A 145 -4.60 -4.09 3.69
N LYS A 146 -4.04 -3.04 4.30
CA LYS A 146 -3.45 -3.14 5.65
C LYS A 146 -4.48 -3.61 6.68
N ARG A 147 -5.68 -3.02 6.70
CA ARG A 147 -6.78 -3.44 7.58
C ARG A 147 -7.14 -4.90 7.36
N THR A 148 -7.27 -5.32 6.09
CA THR A 148 -7.55 -6.71 5.72
C THR A 148 -6.46 -7.67 6.24
N MET A 149 -5.19 -7.29 6.09
CA MET A 149 -4.06 -8.07 6.59
C MET A 149 -4.10 -8.21 8.12
N SER A 150 -4.39 -7.14 8.86
CA SER A 150 -4.54 -7.18 10.32
C SER A 150 -5.65 -8.14 10.77
N ILE A 151 -6.81 -8.14 10.08
CA ILE A 151 -7.92 -9.06 10.37
C ILE A 151 -7.49 -10.52 10.13
N LEU A 152 -6.77 -10.80 9.03
CA LEU A 152 -6.29 -12.14 8.73
C LEU A 152 -5.24 -12.63 9.74
N LEU A 153 -4.35 -11.74 10.20
CA LEU A 153 -3.38 -12.03 11.26
C LEU A 153 -4.08 -12.41 12.55
N ALA A 154 -5.09 -11.64 12.98
CA ALA A 154 -5.88 -11.93 14.18
C ALA A 154 -6.65 -13.27 14.05
N ARG A 155 -7.27 -13.54 12.90
CA ARG A 155 -7.96 -14.81 12.64
C ARG A 155 -7.00 -16.00 12.70
N ARG A 156 -5.81 -15.87 12.09
CA ARG A 156 -4.76 -16.90 12.15
C ARG A 156 -4.31 -17.13 13.58
N GLN A 157 -4.09 -16.07 14.37
CA GLN A 157 -3.71 -16.18 15.77
C GLN A 157 -4.76 -16.91 16.61
N LYS A 158 -6.06 -16.63 16.39
CA LYS A 158 -7.15 -17.34 17.07
C LYS A 158 -7.14 -18.85 16.77
N LEU A 159 -6.96 -19.21 15.49
CA LEU A 159 -6.86 -20.61 15.07
C LEU A 159 -5.61 -21.30 15.63
N MET A 160 -4.47 -20.63 15.64
CA MET A 160 -3.25 -21.16 16.24
C MET A 160 -3.41 -21.40 17.75
N LYS A 161 -4.09 -20.48 18.47
CA LYS A 161 -4.39 -20.66 19.90
C LYS A 161 -5.35 -21.84 20.14
N TYR A 162 -6.33 -22.03 19.27
CA TYR A 162 -7.21 -23.19 19.32
C TYR A 162 -6.43 -24.50 19.08
N LEU A 163 -5.60 -24.54 18.04
CA LEU A 163 -4.79 -25.71 17.71
C LEU A 163 -3.82 -26.05 18.84
N TYR A 164 -3.16 -25.04 19.42
CA TYR A 164 -2.27 -25.20 20.57
C TYR A 164 -2.95 -25.88 21.77
N LYS A 165 -4.22 -25.54 22.04
CA LYS A 165 -4.99 -26.12 23.16
C LYS A 165 -5.52 -27.52 22.88
N THR A 166 -5.78 -27.83 21.62
CA THR A 166 -6.46 -29.07 21.22
C THR A 166 -5.50 -30.17 20.80
N ASP A 167 -4.43 -29.81 20.10
CA ASP A 167 -3.45 -30.73 19.55
C ASP A 167 -2.10 -30.00 19.40
N PHE A 168 -1.26 -30.15 20.42
CA PHE A 168 0.03 -29.46 20.50
C PHE A 168 1.05 -29.98 19.46
N ASP A 169 1.03 -31.27 19.15
CA ASP A 169 1.95 -31.86 18.18
C ASP A 169 1.64 -31.36 16.76
N MET A 170 0.35 -31.30 16.40
CA MET A 170 -0.06 -30.68 15.14
C MET A 170 0.24 -29.18 15.11
N TYR A 171 0.13 -28.47 16.24
CA TYR A 171 0.55 -27.08 16.33
C TYR A 171 2.05 -26.92 16.03
N LYS A 172 2.92 -27.73 16.64
CA LYS A 172 4.36 -27.69 16.41
C LYS A 172 4.71 -28.05 14.95
N HIS A 173 4.09 -29.08 14.40
CA HIS A 173 4.26 -29.48 13.00
C HIS A 173 3.86 -28.35 12.04
N THR A 174 2.69 -27.74 12.24
CA THR A 174 2.23 -26.64 11.38
C THR A 174 3.11 -25.40 11.45
N CYS A 175 3.61 -25.05 12.64
CA CYS A 175 4.52 -23.92 12.81
C CYS A 175 5.86 -24.17 12.12
N ASN A 176 6.41 -25.39 12.25
CA ASN A 176 7.66 -25.75 11.57
C ASN A 176 7.51 -25.70 10.04
N LEU A 177 6.47 -26.35 9.51
CA LEU A 177 6.20 -26.40 8.07
C LEU A 177 6.02 -25.00 7.47
N LEU A 178 5.21 -24.16 8.12
CA LEU A 178 4.93 -22.79 7.65
C LEU A 178 6.01 -21.77 8.03
N LYS A 179 7.10 -22.20 8.70
CA LYS A 179 8.17 -21.36 9.23
C LYS A 179 7.65 -20.20 10.09
N ILE A 180 6.62 -20.46 10.89
CA ILE A 180 6.07 -19.50 11.85
C ILE A 180 6.78 -19.71 13.18
N LYS A 181 7.29 -18.62 13.78
CA LYS A 181 7.84 -18.69 15.14
C LYS A 181 6.77 -19.20 16.11
N CYS A 182 7.08 -20.28 16.83
CA CYS A 182 6.21 -20.79 17.88
C CYS A 182 6.09 -19.72 18.97
N ILE A 183 4.86 -19.35 19.29
CA ILE A 183 4.57 -18.43 20.39
C ILE A 183 4.00 -19.31 21.48
N LEU A 184 4.59 -19.26 22.68
CA LEU A 184 3.89 -19.72 23.88
C LEU A 184 2.66 -18.83 24.01
N PHE A 185 1.51 -19.33 23.58
CA PHE A 185 0.25 -18.68 23.93
C PHE A 185 0.18 -18.81 25.44
N ALA A 186 0.43 -17.71 26.15
CA ALA A 186 0.11 -17.64 27.56
C ALA A 186 -1.32 -18.17 27.67
N ILE A 187 -1.46 -19.32 28.33
CA ILE A 187 -2.76 -19.81 28.74
C ILE A 187 -3.32 -18.63 29.53
N PRO A 188 -4.45 -18.02 29.15
CA PRO A 188 -5.18 -17.27 30.14
C PRO A 188 -5.80 -18.33 31.02
N ASP A 189 -5.00 -18.87 31.93
CA ASP A 189 -5.47 -19.21 33.25
C ASP A 189 -4.91 -18.13 34.16
N SER A 190 -5.33 -16.89 33.89
CA SER A 190 -4.84 -15.70 34.57
C SER A 190 -5.87 -15.26 35.61
N ARG A 191 -6.19 -16.15 36.55
CA ARG A 191 -6.43 -15.69 37.92
C ARG A 191 -5.11 -15.34 38.62
N ASP A 192 -3.98 -15.87 38.14
CA ASP A 192 -2.65 -15.47 38.56
C ASP A 192 -2.08 -14.33 37.72
N ARG A 193 -2.18 -13.10 38.22
CA ARG A 193 -1.58 -11.91 37.61
C ARG A 193 -0.04 -11.95 37.58
N SER A 194 0.58 -12.77 38.42
CA SER A 194 2.04 -12.92 38.57
C SER A 194 2.73 -13.56 37.36
N LYS A 195 2.10 -14.55 36.71
CA LYS A 195 2.69 -15.29 35.56
C LYS A 195 2.56 -14.56 34.22
N ALA A 196 1.72 -13.52 34.14
CA ALA A 196 1.59 -12.66 32.95
C ALA A 196 2.73 -11.63 32.84
N ILE A 197 3.47 -11.41 33.92
CA ILE A 197 4.55 -10.44 34.02
C ILE A 197 5.85 -11.19 33.73
N ASN A 198 6.31 -11.15 32.48
CA ASN A 198 7.69 -11.49 32.19
C ASN A 198 8.57 -10.35 32.74
N ALA A 199 9.25 -10.58 33.87
CA ALA A 199 9.97 -9.52 34.62
C ALA A 199 10.92 -8.70 33.73
N ALA A 200 11.62 -9.37 32.80
CA ALA A 200 12.52 -8.72 31.85
C ALA A 200 11.80 -7.81 30.83
N ALA A 201 10.56 -8.15 30.44
CA ALA A 201 9.75 -7.32 29.54
C ALA A 201 9.06 -6.16 30.27
N VAL A 202 8.65 -6.39 31.52
CA VAL A 202 7.99 -5.37 32.35
C VAL A 202 8.98 -4.29 32.74
N ASP A 203 10.24 -4.58 33.05
CA ASP A 203 11.21 -3.52 33.35
C ASP A 203 11.55 -2.69 32.10
N GLY A 204 11.67 -3.29 30.92
CA GLY A 204 11.91 -2.55 29.68
C GLY A 204 10.74 -1.65 29.27
N ASP A 205 9.51 -2.15 29.37
CA ASP A 205 8.31 -1.42 28.96
C ASP A 205 7.78 -0.46 30.04
N ARG A 206 7.95 -0.78 31.33
CA ARG A 206 7.70 0.14 32.45
C ARG A 206 8.75 1.24 32.47
N CYS A 207 10.01 0.96 32.16
CA CYS A 207 11.03 1.99 31.98
C CYS A 207 10.71 2.87 30.76
N LYS A 208 10.35 2.31 29.59
CA LYS A 208 9.87 3.12 28.44
C LYS A 208 8.60 3.92 28.74
N PHE A 209 7.66 3.38 29.50
CA PHE A 209 6.42 4.04 29.89
C PHE A 209 6.66 5.16 30.89
N LEU A 210 7.51 4.95 31.90
CA LEU A 210 7.93 5.96 32.87
C LEU A 210 8.81 7.04 32.23
N ILE A 211 9.70 6.66 31.30
CA ILE A 211 10.47 7.58 30.45
C ILE A 211 9.50 8.41 29.62
N ARG A 212 8.52 7.78 28.95
CA ARG A 212 7.47 8.50 28.21
C ARG A 212 6.65 9.43 29.09
N GLN A 213 6.19 8.99 30.26
CA GLN A 213 5.44 9.82 31.20
C GLN A 213 6.27 11.00 31.73
N LYS A 214 7.55 10.78 32.05
CA LYS A 214 8.50 11.85 32.42
C LYS A 214 8.79 12.82 31.27
N LEU A 215 8.84 12.33 30.03
CA LEU A 215 8.97 13.14 28.81
C LEU A 215 7.68 13.91 28.47
N TRP A 216 6.51 13.32 28.75
CA TRP A 216 5.20 13.89 28.44
C TRP A 216 4.80 14.97 29.44
N LYS A 217 5.12 14.80 30.73
CA LYS A 217 4.97 15.84 31.75
C LYS A 217 6.15 16.81 31.76
N GLY A 218 6.28 17.63 30.70
CA GLY A 218 6.94 18.96 30.65
C GLY A 218 8.41 19.15 31.04
N LYS A 219 8.97 18.35 31.96
CA LYS A 219 10.28 18.53 32.59
C LYS A 219 11.45 18.17 31.66
N TYR A 220 11.19 17.39 30.60
CA TYR A 220 12.22 16.91 29.66
C TYR A 220 11.79 16.94 28.18
N ARG A 221 10.98 17.93 27.76
CA ARG A 221 10.69 18.11 26.32
C ARG A 221 11.97 18.60 25.62
N PRO A 222 12.49 17.92 24.58
CA PRO A 222 13.71 18.34 23.90
C PRO A 222 13.51 19.73 23.29
N ARG A 223 14.42 20.66 23.57
CA ARG A 223 14.39 22.01 23.00
C ARG A 223 14.98 22.01 21.59
N PRO A 224 14.52 22.88 20.68
CA PRO A 224 15.24 23.14 19.43
C PRO A 224 16.60 23.78 19.78
N ILE A 225 17.69 23.08 19.46
CA ILE A 225 19.06 23.57 19.67
C ILE A 225 19.47 24.33 18.41
N LYS A 226 19.96 25.56 18.58
CA LYS A 226 20.57 26.36 17.51
C LYS A 226 22.08 26.12 17.53
N ASN A 227 22.68 25.89 16.37
CA ASN A 227 24.14 25.85 16.23
C ASN A 227 24.76 27.24 16.48
N SER A 228 26.09 27.32 16.56
CA SER A 228 26.86 28.58 16.60
C SER A 228 26.52 29.55 15.45
N LYS A 229 25.99 29.03 14.35
CA LYS A 229 25.49 29.81 13.18
C LYS A 229 23.99 30.14 13.24
N GLY A 230 23.31 29.92 14.37
CA GLY A 230 21.88 30.25 14.58
C GLY A 230 20.86 29.29 13.95
N GLN A 231 21.29 28.29 13.19
CA GLN A 231 20.42 27.33 12.51
C GLN A 231 19.92 26.23 13.44
N THR A 232 18.66 25.82 13.30
CA THR A 232 18.04 24.80 14.15
C THR A 232 18.42 23.40 13.70
N VAL A 233 19.09 22.62 14.55
CA VAL A 233 19.52 21.25 14.22
C VAL A 233 18.59 20.21 14.84
N ARG A 234 18.24 19.21 14.04
CA ARG A 234 17.40 18.07 14.46
C ARG A 234 18.26 16.82 14.56
N TYR A 235 18.55 16.38 15.78
CA TYR A 235 19.25 15.12 16.03
C TYR A 235 18.25 13.96 16.16
N THR A 236 18.65 12.74 15.75
CA THR A 236 17.84 11.52 15.93
C THR A 236 17.80 11.04 17.38
N ARG A 237 18.79 11.45 18.19
CA ARG A 237 18.86 11.32 19.64
C ARG A 237 19.50 12.60 20.19
N HIS A 238 18.80 13.34 21.04
CA HIS A 238 19.30 14.62 21.54
C HIS A 238 20.37 14.41 22.62
N PRO A 239 21.48 15.17 22.61
CA PRO A 239 22.42 15.20 23.73
C PRO A 239 21.73 15.71 25.00
N ILE A 240 22.02 15.09 26.15
CA ILE A 240 21.43 15.44 27.44
C ILE A 240 22.30 16.53 28.07
N GLU A 241 21.83 17.78 28.04
CA GLU A 241 22.48 18.90 28.73
C GLU A 241 21.80 19.18 30.07
N GLN A 242 22.57 19.72 31.02
CA GLN A 242 22.02 20.20 32.29
C GLN A 242 21.09 21.42 32.05
N PRO A 243 19.98 21.55 32.78
CA PRO A 243 19.12 22.72 32.66
C PRO A 243 19.87 23.98 33.10
N PRO A 244 19.64 25.14 32.44
CA PRO A 244 20.21 26.41 32.88
C PRO A 244 19.72 26.77 34.29
N SER A 245 20.53 27.52 35.03
CA SER A 245 20.27 27.96 36.42
C SER A 245 18.88 28.58 36.60
N ASP A 246 18.41 29.31 35.59
CA ASP A 246 17.20 30.13 35.68
C ASP A 246 15.92 29.35 35.38
N TYR A 247 16.02 28.01 35.25
CA TYR A 247 14.90 27.16 34.86
C TYR A 247 13.75 27.15 35.89
N ALA A 248 14.08 27.26 37.17
CA ALA A 248 13.11 27.27 38.28
C ALA A 248 12.66 28.67 38.69
N LEU A 249 13.23 29.72 38.08
CA LEU A 249 12.87 31.10 38.39
C LEU A 249 11.61 31.51 37.61
N PRO A 250 10.73 32.34 38.20
CA PRO A 250 9.62 32.95 37.48
C PRO A 250 10.16 33.72 36.28
N LYS A 251 9.61 33.47 35.10
CA LYS A 251 9.97 34.20 33.88
C LYS A 251 8.99 35.33 33.68
N GLU A 252 9.50 36.49 33.26
CA GLU A 252 8.65 37.59 32.83
C GLU A 252 7.73 37.14 31.69
N TYR A 253 6.43 37.23 31.92
CA TYR A 253 5.43 36.95 30.89
C TYR A 253 5.16 38.23 30.11
N LYS A 254 5.50 38.26 28.82
CA LYS A 254 5.07 39.33 27.94
C LYS A 254 3.60 39.10 27.58
N PRO A 255 2.68 40.03 27.90
CA PRO A 255 1.29 39.89 27.47
C PRO A 255 1.25 39.75 25.95
N GLN A 256 0.55 38.73 25.46
CA GLN A 256 0.30 38.54 24.04
C GLN A 256 -1.12 38.96 23.71
N ILE A 257 -1.28 39.74 22.65
CA ILE A 257 -2.57 40.14 22.13
C ILE A 257 -2.98 39.11 21.07
N SER A 258 -4.17 38.53 21.19
CA SER A 258 -4.68 37.59 20.19
C SER A 258 -5.26 38.32 19.00
N ASN A 259 -4.73 38.08 17.79
CA ASN A 259 -5.26 38.65 16.54
C ASN A 259 -6.42 37.83 15.93
N SER A 260 -6.98 36.87 16.68
CA SER A 260 -7.95 35.89 16.19
C SER A 260 -9.36 36.48 16.08
N TRP A 261 -9.96 36.45 14.89
CA TRP A 261 -11.37 36.83 14.68
C TRP A 261 -12.32 35.93 15.50
N PRO A 262 -13.48 36.42 15.98
CA PRO A 262 -14.08 37.75 15.75
C PRO A 262 -13.72 38.83 16.79
N TYR A 263 -13.03 38.47 17.88
CA TYR A 263 -12.73 39.38 19.01
C TYR A 263 -11.23 39.70 19.17
N GLY A 264 -10.45 39.46 18.13
CA GLY A 264 -9.01 39.67 18.16
C GLY A 264 -8.67 41.15 18.25
N VAL A 265 -7.99 41.54 19.32
CA VAL A 265 -7.50 42.92 19.51
C VAL A 265 -6.24 43.07 18.66
N LYS A 266 -6.20 44.06 17.76
CA LYS A 266 -4.98 44.46 17.04
C LYS A 266 -4.26 45.50 17.87
N GLU A 267 -2.93 45.59 17.75
CA GLU A 267 -2.11 46.61 18.43
C GLU A 267 -2.64 48.04 18.19
N THR A 268 -3.15 48.31 16.98
CA THR A 268 -3.79 49.59 16.61
C THR A 268 -5.04 49.92 17.43
N TYR A 269 -5.80 48.90 17.87
CA TYR A 269 -6.98 49.10 18.72
C TYR A 269 -6.58 49.44 20.16
N GLN A 270 -5.50 48.85 20.68
CA GLN A 270 -5.01 49.12 22.03
C GLN A 270 -4.34 50.49 22.15
N MET A 271 -3.66 50.94 21.09
CA MET A 271 -3.13 52.30 21.00
C MET A 271 -4.21 53.38 20.83
N GLY A 272 -5.48 53.00 20.63
CA GLY A 272 -6.57 53.94 20.34
C GLY A 272 -6.47 54.62 18.96
N SER A 273 -5.47 54.27 18.16
CA SER A 273 -5.20 54.84 16.84
C SER A 273 -5.93 54.05 15.74
N TYR A 274 -7.24 53.88 15.87
CA TYR A 274 -8.05 53.22 14.86
C TYR A 274 -9.15 54.14 14.37
N THR A 275 -9.30 54.20 13.05
CA THR A 275 -10.36 54.97 12.42
C THR A 275 -11.62 54.10 12.37
N ILE A 276 -12.65 54.46 13.13
CA ILE A 276 -13.98 53.86 12.97
C ILE A 276 -14.60 54.49 11.74
N HIS A 277 -14.71 53.73 10.66
CA HIS A 277 -15.38 54.22 9.46
C HIS A 277 -16.89 54.27 9.69
N ASN A 278 -17.51 55.40 9.30
CA ASN A 278 -18.96 55.53 9.35
C ASN A 278 -19.59 54.64 8.26
N PRO A 279 -20.37 53.60 8.63
CA PRO A 279 -20.90 52.65 7.66
C PRO A 279 -21.92 53.24 6.69
N THR A 280 -22.53 54.39 7.02
CA THR A 280 -23.55 55.06 6.18
C THR A 280 -23.01 56.17 5.30
N ALA A 281 -21.78 56.63 5.51
CA ALA A 281 -21.15 57.65 4.66
C ALA A 281 -20.40 56.97 3.49
N PRO A 282 -20.44 57.53 2.27
CA PRO A 282 -19.68 56.99 1.14
C PRO A 282 -18.17 57.07 1.42
N GLY A 283 -17.48 55.92 1.40
CA GLY A 283 -16.05 55.85 1.68
C GLY A 283 -15.54 54.44 2.04
N LEU A 284 -14.27 54.33 2.46
CA LEU A 284 -13.68 53.11 3.01
C LEU A 284 -14.50 52.64 4.22
N GLY A 285 -15.03 51.42 4.18
CA GLY A 285 -15.92 50.88 5.22
C GLY A 285 -17.41 51.11 4.99
N TYR A 286 -17.81 51.75 3.89
CA TYR A 286 -19.22 51.83 3.48
C TYR A 286 -19.75 50.42 3.17
N CYS A 287 -20.71 49.98 3.98
CA CYS A 287 -21.40 48.71 3.78
C CYS A 287 -22.81 49.09 3.33
N PRO A 288 -23.11 49.10 2.01
CA PRO A 288 -24.48 49.36 1.56
C PRO A 288 -25.35 48.31 2.23
N VAL A 289 -26.30 48.75 3.06
CA VAL A 289 -27.33 47.87 3.60
C VAL A 289 -27.91 47.12 2.40
N PRO A 290 -27.88 45.77 2.36
CA PRO A 290 -28.50 45.06 1.26
C PRO A 290 -29.98 45.43 1.26
N MET A 291 -30.38 46.25 0.30
CA MET A 291 -31.78 46.58 0.01
C MET A 291 -32.41 45.40 -0.73
N LEU A 292 -32.55 44.26 -0.06
CA LEU A 292 -33.22 43.04 -0.53
C LEU A 292 -33.66 42.28 0.74
N PHE A 293 -34.96 42.10 1.06
CA PHE A 293 -35.93 41.24 0.38
C PHE A 293 -35.35 39.88 -0.03
#